data_AF-A0A930XUF2-F1
#
_entry.id   AF-A0A930XUF2-F1
#
_cell.length_a   1.000
_cell.length_b   1.000
_cell.length_c   1.000
_cell.angle_alpha   90.00
_cell.angle_beta   90.00
_cell.angle_gamma   90.00
#
_symmetry.space_group_name_H-M   'P 1'
#
loop_
_entity.id
_entity.type
_entity.pdbx_description
1 polymer ?
#
loop_
_entity_poly.entity_id
_entity_poly.type
_entity_poly.pdbx_seq_one_letter_code
_entity_poly.pdbx_strand_id
1 'polypeptide(L)'
;MSVVLIIPGYLAGAEVYQDLAAHLEGLGFRVGVVPLRWWDWLVTLGGRPVTPILSQVDRALTALELTYPQEPITLVGHSAGGWIARIFLGRQPYHGRVWAGHARVARLITLGSPHTSQERWTRANLTFVNQQYPGAFHRDVVYTCVAGQAVFGRPWTLAYESYRLTCGTGPTWGDGITPVSAAHLDGAHNLTLEGVWHSPSSPGPWYGSPSVVKQWAGAMVATG
;
A
#
# COMPACT_ATOMS: atom_id res chain seq x y z
N MET A 1 19.83 7.64 -6.91
CA MET A 1 18.69 8.54 -6.56
C MET A 1 17.43 7.71 -6.67
N SER A 2 16.69 7.47 -5.56
CA SER A 2 15.70 6.39 -5.51
C SER A 2 14.52 6.61 -6.46
N VAL A 3 14.12 5.55 -7.15
CA VAL A 3 12.94 5.51 -8.00
C VAL A 3 11.76 4.98 -7.18
N VAL A 4 10.57 5.54 -7.38
CA VAL A 4 9.37 5.23 -6.61
C VAL A 4 8.24 4.87 -7.57
N LEU A 5 7.57 3.74 -7.31
CA LEU A 5 6.34 3.38 -7.99
C LEU A 5 5.17 3.37 -7.00
N ILE A 6 4.23 4.29 -7.18
CA ILE A 6 3.00 4.36 -6.39
C ILE A 6 1.96 3.39 -6.94
N ILE A 7 1.42 2.53 -6.08
CA ILE A 7 0.33 1.60 -6.40
C ILE A 7 -0.95 2.12 -5.73
N PRO A 8 -1.93 2.58 -6.52
CA PRO A 8 -3.20 3.07 -6.00
C PRO A 8 -3.98 2.06 -5.16
N GLY A 9 -4.77 2.59 -4.24
CA GLY A 9 -5.79 1.86 -3.47
C GLY A 9 -7.06 1.57 -4.28
N TYR A 10 -7.90 0.71 -3.70
CA TYR A 10 -9.11 0.19 -4.34
C TYR A 10 -10.04 1.31 -4.84
N LEU A 11 -10.60 1.15 -6.04
CA LEU A 11 -11.50 2.12 -6.71
C LEU A 11 -10.89 3.51 -6.99
N ALA A 12 -9.61 3.75 -6.71
CA ALA A 12 -8.94 4.99 -7.05
C ALA A 12 -8.20 4.88 -8.39
N GLY A 13 -8.25 5.94 -9.20
CA GLY A 13 -7.37 6.08 -10.35
C GLY A 13 -6.05 6.78 -9.99
N ALA A 14 -5.11 6.77 -10.93
CA ALA A 14 -3.79 7.38 -10.79
C ALA A 14 -3.85 8.90 -10.56
N GLU A 15 -4.91 9.57 -11.03
CA GLU A 15 -5.15 11.00 -10.85
C GLU A 15 -5.20 11.44 -9.38
N VAL A 16 -5.67 10.56 -8.48
CA VAL A 16 -5.78 10.85 -7.05
C VAL A 16 -4.40 10.98 -6.37
N TYR A 17 -3.35 10.44 -7.00
CA TYR A 17 -2.00 10.36 -6.43
C TYR A 17 -1.04 11.38 -7.03
N GLN A 18 -1.50 12.28 -7.91
CA GLN A 18 -0.63 13.27 -8.56
C GLN A 18 0.00 14.22 -7.56
N ASP A 19 -0.75 14.69 -6.56
CA ASP A 19 -0.18 15.56 -5.52
C ASP A 19 0.87 14.84 -4.67
N LEU A 20 0.62 13.57 -4.31
CA LEU A 20 1.63 12.74 -3.62
C LEU A 20 2.88 12.58 -4.49
N ALA A 21 2.71 12.29 -5.78
CA ALA A 21 3.83 12.16 -6.71
C ALA A 21 4.64 13.47 -6.79
N ALA A 22 3.98 14.61 -6.98
CA ALA A 22 4.61 15.91 -7.03
C ALA A 22 5.35 16.26 -5.73
N HIS A 23 4.80 15.93 -4.56
CA HIS A 23 5.49 16.14 -3.28
C HIS A 23 6.76 15.28 -3.17
N LEU A 24 6.72 14.04 -3.62
CA LEU A 24 7.90 13.16 -3.65
C LEU A 24 8.94 13.62 -4.66
N GLU A 25 8.52 14.09 -5.83
CA GLU A 25 9.42 14.72 -6.81
C GLU A 25 10.09 15.97 -6.24
N GLY A 26 9.34 16.79 -5.49
CA GLY A 26 9.87 17.94 -4.75
C GLY A 26 10.89 17.57 -3.66
N LEU A 27 10.91 16.31 -3.21
CA LEU A 27 11.94 15.76 -2.32
C LEU A 27 13.11 15.09 -3.07
N GLY A 28 13.11 15.13 -4.41
CA GLY A 28 14.18 14.60 -5.25
C GLY A 28 14.02 13.12 -5.63
N PHE A 29 12.84 12.52 -5.45
CA PHE A 29 12.56 11.17 -5.94
C PHE A 29 12.11 11.20 -7.41
N ARG A 30 12.38 10.11 -8.14
CA ARG A 30 11.79 9.88 -9.47
C ARG A 30 10.55 9.03 -9.31
N VAL A 31 9.39 9.57 -9.66
CA VAL A 31 8.11 8.96 -9.28
C VAL A 31 7.33 8.52 -10.51
N GLY A 32 6.87 7.27 -10.49
CA GLY A 32 5.81 6.77 -11.36
C GLY A 32 4.57 6.43 -10.54
N VAL A 33 3.39 6.58 -11.14
CA VAL A 33 2.12 6.06 -10.58
C VAL A 33 1.65 4.97 -11.52
N VAL A 34 1.25 3.81 -10.99
CA VAL A 34 0.63 2.76 -11.82
C VAL A 34 -0.62 3.39 -12.48
N PRO A 35 -0.75 3.34 -13.82
CA PRO A 35 -1.75 4.11 -14.56
C PRO A 35 -3.14 3.46 -14.50
N LEU A 36 -3.60 3.14 -13.29
CA LEU A 36 -4.92 2.59 -13.02
C LEU A 36 -5.98 3.66 -13.22
N ARG A 37 -7.12 3.25 -13.75
CA ARG A 37 -8.36 4.02 -13.75
C ARG A 37 -9.33 3.41 -12.74
N TRP A 38 -10.28 4.18 -12.23
CA TRP A 38 -11.22 3.65 -11.22
C TRP A 38 -11.98 2.40 -11.70
N TRP A 39 -12.26 2.29 -13.01
CA TRP A 39 -12.97 1.14 -13.58
C TRP A 39 -12.10 -0.11 -13.76
N ASP A 40 -10.77 0.01 -13.73
CA ASP A 40 -9.87 -1.17 -13.77
C ASP A 40 -10.07 -2.07 -12.54
N TRP A 41 -10.63 -1.51 -11.47
CA TRP A 41 -10.98 -2.25 -10.26
C TRP A 41 -12.25 -3.09 -10.42
N LEU A 42 -13.15 -2.77 -11.36
CA LEU A 42 -14.44 -3.46 -11.50
C LEU A 42 -14.28 -4.96 -11.77
N VAL A 43 -13.23 -5.35 -12.50
CA VAL A 43 -12.96 -6.77 -12.79
C VAL A 43 -12.50 -7.55 -11.56
N THR A 44 -12.09 -6.86 -10.50
CA THR A 44 -11.62 -7.46 -9.22
C THR A 44 -12.72 -7.55 -8.17
N LEU A 45 -13.92 -6.98 -8.44
CA LEU A 45 -15.04 -6.98 -7.51
C LEU A 45 -15.48 -8.41 -7.11
N GLY A 46 -16.01 -8.53 -5.89
CA GLY A 46 -16.50 -9.80 -5.36
C GLY A 46 -15.40 -10.78 -4.94
N GLY A 47 -14.17 -10.29 -4.71
CA GLY A 47 -13.03 -11.13 -4.33
C GLY A 47 -12.40 -11.91 -5.49
N ARG A 48 -12.61 -11.41 -6.71
CA ARG A 48 -11.90 -11.90 -7.89
C ARG A 48 -10.40 -11.61 -7.79
N PRO A 49 -9.59 -12.30 -8.60
CA PRO A 49 -8.15 -12.10 -8.60
C PRO A 49 -7.77 -10.68 -8.99
N VAL A 50 -6.71 -10.15 -8.36
CA VAL A 50 -6.11 -8.84 -8.72
C VAL A 50 -5.06 -8.96 -9.84
N THR A 51 -5.01 -10.07 -10.56
CA THR A 51 -4.09 -10.32 -11.68
C THR A 51 -4.08 -9.20 -12.73
N PRO A 52 -5.22 -8.57 -13.09
CA PRO A 52 -5.22 -7.42 -14.00
C PRO A 52 -4.44 -6.23 -13.42
N ILE A 53 -4.59 -5.94 -12.12
CA ILE A 53 -3.88 -4.86 -11.44
C ILE A 53 -2.39 -5.19 -11.33
N LEU A 54 -2.04 -6.42 -10.96
CA LEU A 54 -0.65 -6.89 -10.91
C LEU A 54 0.04 -6.78 -12.28
N SER A 55 -0.69 -7.03 -13.38
CA SER A 55 -0.17 -6.83 -14.74
C SER A 55 0.13 -5.36 -15.07
N GLN A 56 -0.62 -4.43 -14.48
CA GLN A 56 -0.33 -2.99 -14.62
C GLN A 56 0.86 -2.58 -13.77
N VAL A 57 0.98 -3.09 -12.54
CA VAL A 57 2.15 -2.90 -11.67
C VAL A 57 3.42 -3.38 -12.37
N ASP A 58 3.39 -4.60 -12.92
CA ASP A 58 4.52 -5.20 -13.63
C ASP A 58 4.98 -4.35 -14.83
N ARG A 59 4.03 -3.91 -15.67
CA ARG A 59 4.34 -3.04 -16.81
C ARG A 59 4.91 -1.68 -16.39
N ALA A 60 4.34 -1.05 -15.35
CA ALA A 60 4.82 0.23 -14.85
C ALA A 60 6.22 0.11 -14.23
N LEU A 61 6.48 -0.97 -13.48
CA LEU A 61 7.80 -1.25 -12.93
C LEU A 61 8.84 -1.46 -14.03
N THR A 62 8.51 -2.25 -15.06
CA THR A 62 9.40 -2.47 -16.21
C THR A 62 9.72 -1.17 -16.94
N ALA A 63 8.74 -0.28 -17.12
CA ALA A 63 8.98 1.02 -17.74
C ALA A 63 9.95 1.89 -16.92
N LEU A 64 9.84 1.87 -15.59
CA LEU A 64 10.76 2.57 -14.70
C LEU A 64 12.17 1.98 -14.73
N GLU A 65 12.30 0.65 -14.74
CA GLU A 65 13.59 -0.04 -14.86
C GLU A 65 14.32 0.30 -16.18
N LEU A 66 13.57 0.40 -17.28
CA LEU A 66 14.12 0.79 -18.58
C LEU A 66 14.56 2.26 -18.59
N THR A 67 13.83 3.13 -17.89
CA THR A 67 14.12 4.57 -17.82
C THR A 67 15.28 4.87 -16.88
N TYR A 68 15.38 4.13 -15.77
CA TYR A 68 16.34 4.35 -14.70
C TYR A 68 17.07 3.03 -14.36
N PRO A 69 17.93 2.54 -15.27
CA PRO A 69 18.63 1.30 -15.05
C PRO A 69 19.53 1.38 -13.82
N GLN A 70 19.61 0.30 -13.05
CA GLN A 70 20.43 0.15 -11.83
C GLN A 70 20.02 0.99 -10.62
N GLU A 71 18.98 1.83 -10.72
CA GLU A 71 18.48 2.57 -9.56
C GLU A 71 17.57 1.67 -8.71
N PRO A 72 17.72 1.65 -7.38
CA PRO A 72 16.84 0.87 -6.52
C PRO A 72 15.41 1.41 -6.59
N ILE A 73 14.46 0.50 -6.77
CA ILE A 73 13.04 0.84 -6.83
C ILE A 73 12.37 0.59 -5.47
N THR A 74 11.60 1.59 -5.03
CA THR A 74 10.69 1.50 -3.89
C THR A 74 9.25 1.44 -4.38
N LEU A 75 8.49 0.44 -3.94
CA LEU A 75 7.04 0.43 -4.11
C LEU A 75 6.38 1.22 -2.97
N VAL A 76 5.43 2.09 -3.29
CA VAL A 76 4.57 2.78 -2.32
C VAL A 76 3.13 2.33 -2.57
N GLY A 77 2.63 1.42 -1.73
CA GLY A 77 1.26 0.91 -1.84
C GLY A 77 0.32 1.63 -0.88
N HIS A 78 -0.72 2.29 -1.39
CA HIS A 78 -1.77 2.89 -0.56
C HIS A 78 -2.96 1.94 -0.42
N SER A 79 -3.48 1.77 0.80
CA SER A 79 -4.67 0.94 1.07
C SER A 79 -4.51 -0.44 0.42
N ALA A 80 -5.38 -0.83 -0.52
CA ALA A 80 -5.26 -2.09 -1.24
C ALA A 80 -3.93 -2.30 -1.99
N GLY A 81 -3.31 -1.22 -2.47
CA GLY A 81 -2.03 -1.26 -3.18
C GLY A 81 -0.91 -1.92 -2.37
N GLY A 82 -0.92 -1.83 -1.04
CA GLY A 82 0.10 -2.43 -0.19
C GLY A 82 0.04 -3.95 -0.12
N TRP A 83 -1.14 -4.56 0.02
CA TRP A 83 -1.24 -6.03 -0.01
C TRP A 83 -1.16 -6.57 -1.44
N ILE A 84 -1.55 -5.80 -2.45
CA ILE A 84 -1.29 -6.13 -3.87
C ILE A 84 0.22 -6.17 -4.12
N ALA A 85 0.97 -5.20 -3.60
CA ALA A 85 2.43 -5.20 -3.68
C ALA A 85 3.02 -6.45 -3.02
N ARG A 86 2.53 -6.86 -1.86
CA ARG A 86 2.97 -8.11 -1.22
C ARG A 86 2.72 -9.35 -2.10
N ILE A 87 1.59 -9.43 -2.81
CA ILE A 87 1.35 -10.50 -3.79
C ILE A 87 2.35 -10.41 -4.95
N PHE A 88 2.61 -9.20 -5.46
CA PHE A 88 3.55 -8.96 -6.56
C PHE A 88 4.98 -9.38 -6.22
N LEU A 89 5.43 -9.20 -4.98
CA LEU A 89 6.76 -9.64 -4.54
C LEU A 89 6.91 -11.17 -4.55
N GLY A 90 5.78 -11.89 -4.45
CA GLY A 90 5.71 -13.32 -4.20
C GLY A 90 6.28 -14.24 -5.29
N ARG A 91 6.82 -15.39 -4.83
CA ARG A 91 7.43 -16.45 -5.67
C ARG A 91 6.52 -17.66 -5.94
N GLN A 92 5.42 -17.78 -5.23
CA GLN A 92 4.36 -18.76 -5.44
C GLN A 92 3.36 -18.27 -6.50
N PRO A 93 2.78 -19.19 -7.30
CA PRO A 93 1.77 -18.81 -8.28
C PRO A 93 0.54 -18.16 -7.63
N TYR A 94 0.19 -16.97 -8.09
CA TYR A 94 -1.09 -16.32 -7.81
C TYR A 94 -1.97 -16.41 -9.05
N HIS A 95 -3.00 -17.25 -9.00
CA HIS A 95 -3.87 -17.56 -10.14
C HIS A 95 -3.09 -17.94 -11.42
N GLY A 96 -2.10 -18.84 -11.26
CA GLY A 96 -1.35 -19.42 -12.38
C GLY A 96 -0.11 -18.62 -12.83
N ARG A 97 0.16 -17.45 -12.25
CA ARG A 97 1.34 -16.63 -12.58
C ARG A 97 2.22 -16.40 -11.35
N VAL A 98 3.53 -16.58 -11.52
CA VAL A 98 4.55 -16.14 -10.55
C VAL A 98 4.99 -14.74 -10.94
N TRP A 99 5.01 -13.81 -9.98
CA TRP A 99 5.39 -12.41 -10.22
C TRP A 99 6.85 -12.13 -9.88
N ALA A 100 7.37 -12.75 -8.81
CA ALA A 100 8.77 -12.67 -8.37
C ALA A 100 9.31 -11.23 -8.25
N GLY A 101 8.44 -10.26 -7.91
CA GLY A 101 8.80 -8.85 -7.82
C GLY A 101 9.87 -8.54 -6.77
N HIS A 102 10.09 -9.42 -5.78
CA HIS A 102 11.11 -9.23 -4.75
C HIS A 102 12.52 -9.04 -5.33
N ALA A 103 12.84 -9.70 -6.44
CA ALA A 103 14.16 -9.58 -7.08
C ALA A 103 14.38 -8.23 -7.80
N ARG A 104 13.33 -7.41 -7.94
CA ARG A 104 13.31 -6.15 -8.70
C ARG A 104 13.09 -4.92 -7.83
N VAL A 105 12.75 -5.12 -6.56
CA VAL A 105 12.30 -4.06 -5.65
C VAL A 105 13.17 -4.10 -4.40
N ALA A 106 13.71 -2.95 -4.02
CA ALA A 106 14.52 -2.85 -2.80
C ALA A 106 13.66 -2.64 -1.55
N ARG A 107 12.51 -1.97 -1.69
CA ARG A 107 11.68 -1.52 -0.56
C ARG A 107 10.19 -1.58 -0.87
N LEU A 108 9.39 -1.88 0.13
CA LEU A 108 7.94 -1.70 0.12
C LEU A 108 7.55 -0.77 1.27
N ILE A 109 6.95 0.36 0.93
CA ILE A 109 6.27 1.24 1.87
C ILE A 109 4.76 1.08 1.70
N THR A 110 4.04 0.85 2.79
CA THR A 110 2.57 0.78 2.78
C THR A 110 1.97 1.96 3.53
N LEU A 111 0.92 2.56 2.97
CA LEU A 111 0.23 3.73 3.52
C LEU A 111 -1.21 3.32 3.84
N GLY A 112 -1.52 3.13 5.13
CA GLY A 112 -2.86 2.74 5.58
C GLY A 112 -3.36 1.42 4.97
N SER A 113 -2.46 0.49 4.65
CA SER A 113 -2.82 -0.77 3.98
C SER A 113 -3.31 -1.82 4.97
N PRO A 114 -4.57 -2.30 4.90
CA PRO A 114 -5.02 -3.38 5.76
C PRO A 114 -4.34 -4.70 5.36
N HIS A 115 -3.44 -5.19 6.20
CA HIS A 115 -2.74 -6.47 6.03
C HIS A 115 -3.55 -7.67 6.53
N THR A 116 -4.70 -7.41 7.15
CA THR A 116 -5.71 -8.41 7.51
C THR A 116 -7.09 -7.85 7.21
N SER A 117 -8.06 -8.72 6.99
CA SER A 117 -9.46 -8.34 6.78
C SER A 117 -10.38 -9.53 7.07
N GLN A 118 -11.53 -9.26 7.69
CA GLN A 118 -12.64 -10.21 7.78
C GLN A 118 -13.67 -10.01 6.66
N GLU A 119 -13.54 -8.96 5.85
CA GLU A 119 -14.43 -8.68 4.73
C GLU A 119 -14.34 -9.76 3.65
N ARG A 120 -15.50 -10.31 3.28
CA ARG A 120 -15.59 -11.44 2.34
C ARG A 120 -14.85 -11.18 1.01
N TRP A 121 -14.86 -9.94 0.53
CA TRP A 121 -14.33 -9.59 -0.79
C TRP A 121 -12.80 -9.49 -0.82
N THR A 122 -12.16 -8.97 0.23
CA THR A 122 -10.69 -8.87 0.28
C THR A 122 -10.05 -10.09 0.94
N ARG A 123 -10.83 -10.88 1.69
CA ARG A 123 -10.37 -12.03 2.46
C ARG A 123 -9.63 -13.08 1.65
N ALA A 124 -10.07 -13.44 0.45
CA ALA A 124 -9.40 -14.49 -0.33
C ALA A 124 -7.96 -14.10 -0.71
N ASN A 125 -7.77 -12.87 -1.21
CA ASN A 125 -6.47 -12.34 -1.59
C ASN A 125 -5.55 -12.12 -0.37
N LEU A 126 -6.12 -11.59 0.72
CA LEU A 126 -5.38 -11.39 1.97
C LEU A 126 -5.03 -12.72 2.65
N THR A 127 -5.91 -13.73 2.57
CA THR A 127 -5.62 -15.09 3.06
C THR A 127 -4.47 -15.69 2.28
N PHE A 128 -4.50 -15.60 0.95
CA PHE A 128 -3.39 -16.07 0.11
C PHE A 128 -2.08 -15.40 0.52
N VAL A 129 -2.03 -14.07 0.56
CA VAL A 129 -0.76 -13.36 0.82
C VAL A 129 -0.25 -13.61 2.23
N ASN A 130 -1.12 -13.73 3.23
CA ASN A 130 -0.70 -14.00 4.61
C ASN A 130 -0.28 -15.45 4.86
N GLN A 131 -0.85 -16.41 4.12
CA GLN A 131 -0.43 -17.82 4.20
C GLN A 131 0.89 -18.06 3.47
N GLN A 132 1.05 -17.48 2.27
CA GLN A 132 2.23 -17.71 1.45
C GLN A 132 3.41 -16.81 1.84
N TYR A 133 3.12 -15.59 2.31
CA TYR A 133 4.10 -14.56 2.62
C TYR A 133 3.76 -13.84 3.95
N PRO A 134 3.79 -14.54 5.10
CA PRO A 134 3.49 -13.93 6.40
C PRO A 134 4.47 -12.80 6.74
N GLY A 135 3.94 -11.69 7.26
CA GLY A 135 4.74 -10.54 7.67
C GLY A 135 5.54 -9.91 6.53
N ALA A 136 6.65 -9.26 6.91
CA ALA A 136 7.73 -8.83 6.04
C ALA A 136 8.55 -10.05 5.56
N PHE A 137 7.95 -10.81 4.66
CA PHE A 137 8.44 -12.15 4.29
C PHE A 137 9.78 -12.15 3.55
N HIS A 138 9.98 -11.24 2.60
CA HIS A 138 11.16 -11.19 1.75
C HIS A 138 12.30 -10.44 2.44
N ARG A 139 13.33 -11.16 2.92
CA ARG A 139 14.45 -10.57 3.68
C ARG A 139 15.31 -9.60 2.87
N ASP A 140 15.26 -9.72 1.55
CA ASP A 140 15.91 -8.86 0.56
C ASP A 140 15.13 -7.56 0.27
N VAL A 141 13.92 -7.43 0.81
CA VAL A 141 13.08 -6.22 0.67
C VAL A 141 12.92 -5.57 2.04
N VAL A 142 13.15 -4.25 2.13
CA VAL A 142 12.87 -3.50 3.36
C VAL A 142 11.40 -3.10 3.38
N TYR A 143 10.69 -3.50 4.44
CA TYR A 143 9.28 -3.17 4.63
C TYR A 143 9.12 -2.02 5.62
N THR A 144 8.39 -0.98 5.23
CA THR A 144 7.92 0.07 6.14
C THR A 144 6.40 0.17 6.04
N CYS A 145 5.70 0.06 7.16
CA CYS A 145 4.25 0.14 7.19
C CYS A 145 3.83 1.37 7.97
N VAL A 146 3.16 2.31 7.30
CA VAL A 146 2.74 3.59 7.86
C VAL A 146 1.24 3.54 8.15
N ALA A 147 0.88 3.67 9.42
CA ALA A 147 -0.48 3.69 9.91
C ALA A 147 -0.86 5.11 10.38
N GLY A 148 -1.99 5.62 9.90
CA GLY A 148 -2.58 6.86 10.40
C GLY A 148 -3.41 6.60 11.64
N GLN A 149 -3.37 7.54 12.58
CA GLN A 149 -4.07 7.48 13.85
C GLN A 149 -4.89 8.77 14.08
N ALA A 150 -5.91 8.98 13.26
CA ALA A 150 -6.75 10.17 13.32
C ALA A 150 -8.08 9.96 14.07
N VAL A 151 -8.65 8.75 14.01
CA VAL A 151 -10.02 8.50 14.47
C VAL A 151 -10.09 7.27 15.35
N PHE A 152 -10.66 7.44 16.53
CA PHE A 152 -11.11 6.33 17.37
C PHE A 152 -12.47 5.83 16.90
N GLY A 153 -12.59 4.55 16.60
CA GLY A 153 -13.84 3.92 16.17
C GLY A 153 -14.86 3.92 17.30
N ARG A 154 -15.76 4.89 17.33
CA ARG A 154 -16.87 4.93 18.30
C ARG A 154 -18.05 4.13 17.75
N PRO A 155 -18.81 3.41 18.60
CA PRO A 155 -20.02 2.71 18.15
C PRO A 155 -20.89 3.60 17.25
N TRP A 156 -21.47 3.00 16.22
CA TRP A 156 -22.34 3.67 15.24
C TRP A 156 -21.62 4.64 14.27
N THR A 157 -20.29 4.65 14.23
CA THR A 157 -19.51 5.39 13.22
C THR A 157 -19.05 4.49 12.08
N LEU A 158 -18.81 5.07 10.90
CA LEU A 158 -18.22 4.35 9.76
C LEU A 158 -16.86 3.74 10.10
N ALA A 159 -16.02 4.48 10.86
CA ALA A 159 -14.72 3.99 11.33
C ALA A 159 -14.87 2.73 12.18
N TYR A 160 -15.80 2.71 13.15
CA TYR A 160 -16.04 1.54 13.99
C TYR A 160 -16.43 0.30 13.17
N GLU A 161 -17.35 0.43 12.23
CA GLU A 161 -17.76 -0.71 11.39
C GLU A 161 -16.62 -1.18 10.48
N SER A 162 -15.88 -0.25 9.88
CA SER A 162 -14.73 -0.59 9.04
C SER A 162 -13.63 -1.29 9.84
N TYR A 163 -13.32 -0.81 11.04
CA TYR A 163 -12.32 -1.43 11.91
C TYR A 163 -12.75 -2.81 12.40
N ARG A 164 -14.04 -2.97 12.76
CA ARG A 164 -14.62 -4.25 13.14
C ARG A 164 -14.55 -5.26 12.00
N LEU A 165 -14.87 -4.84 10.78
CA LEU A 165 -14.76 -5.68 9.59
C LEU A 165 -13.31 -6.00 9.22
N THR A 166 -12.37 -5.12 9.54
CA THR A 166 -10.95 -5.31 9.20
C THR A 166 -10.24 -6.20 10.22
N CYS A 167 -10.31 -5.86 11.51
CA CYS A 167 -9.52 -6.50 12.58
C CYS A 167 -10.37 -7.20 13.65
N GLY A 168 -11.70 -7.22 13.53
CA GLY A 168 -12.61 -7.82 14.51
C GLY A 168 -12.96 -6.91 15.69
N THR A 169 -12.27 -5.77 15.84
CA THR A 169 -12.46 -4.82 16.94
C THR A 169 -12.85 -3.45 16.38
N GLY A 170 -14.07 -2.99 16.68
CA GLY A 170 -14.53 -1.64 16.36
C GLY A 170 -13.92 -0.52 17.22
N PRO A 171 -13.83 -0.66 18.57
CA PRO A 171 -13.31 0.38 19.45
C PRO A 171 -11.78 0.40 19.46
N THR A 172 -11.18 0.86 18.37
CA THR A 172 -9.72 1.00 18.21
C THR A 172 -9.38 2.28 17.43
N TRP A 173 -8.10 2.65 17.41
CA TRP A 173 -7.62 3.77 16.62
C TRP A 173 -7.24 3.36 15.19
N GLY A 174 -7.43 4.30 14.26
CA GLY A 174 -7.06 4.15 12.86
C GLY A 174 -7.16 5.47 12.10
N ASP A 175 -7.09 5.38 10.78
CA ASP A 175 -7.09 6.53 9.87
C ASP A 175 -8.49 6.92 9.35
N GLY A 176 -9.53 6.37 9.96
CA GLY A 176 -10.94 6.49 9.56
C GLY A 176 -11.45 5.31 8.74
N ILE A 177 -10.57 4.50 8.17
CA ILE A 177 -10.90 3.31 7.37
C ILE A 177 -10.12 2.08 7.87
N THR A 178 -8.80 2.18 7.96
CA THR A 178 -7.92 1.09 8.39
C THR A 178 -7.49 1.30 9.85
N PRO A 179 -7.72 0.32 10.74
CA PRO A 179 -7.21 0.39 12.11
C PRO A 179 -5.69 0.19 12.14
N VAL A 180 -5.00 0.85 13.07
CA VAL A 180 -3.53 0.80 13.18
C VAL A 180 -3.01 -0.64 13.27
N SER A 181 -3.70 -1.48 14.04
CA SER A 181 -3.33 -2.90 14.22
C SER A 181 -3.39 -3.72 12.93
N ALA A 182 -4.18 -3.31 11.94
CA ALA A 182 -4.24 -3.96 10.63
C ALA A 182 -3.29 -3.32 9.61
N ALA A 183 -2.91 -2.05 9.82
CA ALA A 183 -1.95 -1.34 8.96
C ALA A 183 -0.49 -1.74 9.25
N HIS A 184 -0.19 -2.18 10.47
CA HIS A 184 1.10 -2.73 10.82
C HIS A 184 1.29 -4.17 10.31
N LEU A 185 2.56 -4.56 10.11
CA LEU A 185 2.95 -5.86 9.62
C LEU A 185 4.13 -6.42 10.44
N ASP A 186 4.02 -7.68 10.85
CA ASP A 186 5.09 -8.34 11.60
C ASP A 186 6.41 -8.36 10.82
N GLY A 187 7.51 -7.99 11.48
CA GLY A 187 8.84 -7.91 10.86
C GLY A 187 9.09 -6.67 10.00
N ALA A 188 8.10 -5.79 9.80
CA ALA A 188 8.30 -4.51 9.13
C ALA A 188 8.72 -3.40 10.12
N HIS A 189 9.29 -2.32 9.59
CA HIS A 189 9.37 -1.06 10.32
C HIS A 189 7.97 -0.44 10.38
N ASN A 190 7.32 -0.51 11.53
CA ASN A 190 5.97 0.01 11.71
C ASN A 190 6.00 1.44 12.26
N LEU A 191 5.40 2.38 11.54
CA LEU A 191 5.28 3.80 11.89
C LEU A 191 3.82 4.15 12.11
N THR A 192 3.49 4.76 13.25
CA THR A 192 2.16 5.31 13.51
C THR A 192 2.22 6.84 13.52
N LEU A 193 1.40 7.49 12.70
CA LEU A 193 1.35 8.94 12.55
C LEU A 193 0.05 9.49 13.13
N GLU A 194 0.16 10.32 14.17
CA GLU A 194 -0.99 10.94 14.83
C GLU A 194 -1.71 11.93 13.91
N GLY A 195 -3.05 11.92 13.93
CA GLY A 195 -3.87 12.87 13.18
C GLY A 195 -3.90 12.64 11.66
N VAL A 196 -3.25 11.58 11.16
CA VAL A 196 -3.21 11.24 9.73
C VAL A 196 -4.40 10.38 9.32
N TRP A 197 -5.10 10.83 8.28
CA TRP A 197 -6.28 10.20 7.72
C TRP A 197 -5.99 9.35 6.49
N HIS A 198 -6.99 8.53 6.10
CA HIS A 198 -6.83 7.52 5.05
C HIS A 198 -6.54 8.13 3.66
N SER A 199 -7.31 9.13 3.24
CA SER A 199 -7.38 9.57 1.84
C SER A 199 -7.32 11.09 1.68
N PRO A 200 -7.02 11.63 0.48
CA PRO A 200 -7.05 13.07 0.23
C PRO A 200 -8.43 13.71 0.42
N SER A 201 -9.51 12.92 0.32
CA SER A 201 -10.88 13.35 0.58
C SER A 201 -11.27 13.35 2.06
N SER A 202 -10.35 12.96 2.96
CA SER A 202 -10.62 12.91 4.39
C SER A 202 -10.59 14.30 5.04
N PRO A 203 -11.15 14.48 6.25
CA PRO A 203 -11.26 15.79 6.91
C PRO A 203 -9.93 16.47 7.30
N GLY A 204 -8.83 15.72 7.31
CA GLY A 204 -7.53 16.21 7.76
C GLY A 204 -6.39 15.75 6.86
N PRO A 205 -5.13 16.00 7.27
CA PRO A 205 -3.97 15.59 6.49
C PRO A 205 -3.96 14.07 6.32
N TRP A 206 -3.59 13.62 5.13
CA TRP A 206 -3.48 12.20 4.77
C TRP A 206 -2.04 11.85 4.44
N TYR A 207 -1.76 10.57 4.15
CA TYR A 207 -0.40 10.11 3.90
C TYR A 207 0.36 10.89 2.81
N GLY A 208 -0.34 11.44 1.82
CA GLY A 208 0.22 12.26 0.74
C GLY A 208 0.26 13.77 0.99
N SER A 209 -0.21 14.25 2.14
CA SER A 209 -0.08 15.67 2.51
C SER A 209 1.40 16.05 2.70
N PRO A 210 1.84 17.26 2.29
CA PRO A 210 3.28 17.61 2.28
C PRO A 210 3.99 17.44 3.62
N SER A 211 3.32 17.80 4.72
CA SER A 211 3.86 17.66 6.08
C SER A 211 3.93 16.21 6.55
N VAL A 212 3.07 15.34 6.02
CA VAL A 212 3.01 13.91 6.36
C VAL A 212 4.02 13.12 5.54
N VAL A 213 4.16 13.43 4.24
CA VAL A 213 5.17 12.83 3.34
C VAL A 213 6.57 12.93 3.95
N LYS A 214 6.93 14.08 4.52
CA LYS A 214 8.23 14.29 5.17
C LYS A 214 8.50 13.34 6.35
N GLN A 215 7.46 12.81 6.99
CA GLN A 215 7.60 11.94 8.17
C GLN A 215 7.97 10.50 7.80
N TRP A 216 7.58 10.03 6.61
CA TRP A 216 7.83 8.65 6.18
C TRP A 216 8.76 8.54 4.97
N ALA A 217 8.94 9.61 4.18
CA ALA A 217 9.75 9.55 2.95
C ALA A 217 11.23 9.21 3.19
N GLY A 218 11.74 9.46 4.40
CA GLY A 218 13.09 9.04 4.81
C GLY A 218 13.30 7.51 4.73
N ALA A 219 12.24 6.71 4.80
CA ALA A 219 12.33 5.26 4.64
C ALA A 219 12.67 4.80 3.21
N MET A 220 12.58 5.70 2.21
CA MET A 220 12.90 5.38 0.80
C MET A 220 14.38 5.38 0.48
N VAL A 221 15.21 5.96 1.35
CA VAL A 221 16.67 5.98 1.17
C VAL A 221 17.33 4.87 2.00
N ALA A 222 18.47 4.36 1.53
CA ALA A 222 19.31 3.53 2.37
C ALA A 222 19.87 4.40 3.49
N THR A 223 19.67 4.00 4.75
CA THR A 223 20.57 4.42 5.82
C THR A 223 21.91 3.76 5.51
N GLY A 224 22.90 4.58 5.13
CA GLY A 224 24.28 4.13 4.94
C GLY A 224 24.89 3.60 6.23
#